data_AF-A0A2I1HEJ5-F1
#
_entry.id   AF-A0A2I1HEJ5-F1
#
_cell.length_a   1.000
_cell.length_b   1.000
_cell.length_c   1.000
_cell.angle_alpha   90.00
_cell.angle_beta   90.00
_cell.angle_gamma   90.00
#
_symmetry.space_group_name_H-M   'P 1'
#
loop_
_entity.id
_entity.type
_entity.pdbx_description
1 polymer ?
#
loop_
_entity_poly.entity_id
_entity_poly.type
_entity_poly.pdbx_seq_one_letter_code
_entity_poly.pdbx_strand_id
1 'polypeptide(L)'
;MNMLRFNGFKCLLVLSILCYLTHPVLSDCRDATFDVNFDYFPDKVYFDNDIGTSNSGFNVTYHNNYVILTNKYTSETYVLYCTATQPAVTAATNYIQVPVTNVVVSDRSFISFLEILGEEKTSLKYVDDKKTITSPCLQKYNYLSDNFNYANTSLVSSVDVIFTNKPSNTGGKYVTISYDEDTPALQKAEWIKYMSLFFNKTAIANEAFDKIRSNYFCHLDNLSKVPNETKKSIAWVSLESDKTFTIKSSSFYPNVTSDAAAFLLNPQITTDLSVDDLKQYISGAYIVIDMSDLVAQYSTLDAWKNLFGYNQTSDLPRFLKEKLLFRTHKLLNSNGNDDWSESSASRPDLILQDLIAIQYPSYQKDYVVNWFNKFAETGDEVVISADKCNDATFGLPKTDFGTCVPTKFFGDGRNNSGIQIMDVGRNEGNDKHNKDGDSINNDKKENKVKPGVIIAVSLVGSLLLLGLGALLLAVSRRKYRERFVKLRDEPVVQMDSVKEVKEVKV
;
A
#
# COMPACT_ATOMS: atom_id res chain seq x y z
N MET A 1 19.82 31.93 31.64
CA MET A 1 19.74 30.44 31.59
C MET A 1 18.75 29.92 30.53
N ASN A 2 18.55 30.62 29.40
CA ASN A 2 17.64 30.20 28.31
C ASN A 2 18.30 30.08 26.92
N MET A 3 19.60 30.44 26.76
CA MET A 3 20.32 30.31 25.49
C MET A 3 21.04 28.96 25.29
N LEU A 4 21.27 28.18 26.36
CA LEU A 4 21.91 26.86 26.26
C LEU A 4 20.96 25.73 25.83
N ARG A 5 19.63 25.89 25.97
CA ARG A 5 18.66 24.86 25.58
C ARG A 5 18.33 24.83 24.09
N PHE A 6 18.57 25.93 23.36
CA PHE A 6 18.30 26.03 21.92
C PHE A 6 19.41 25.40 21.04
N ASN A 7 20.65 25.34 21.54
CA ASN A 7 21.77 24.71 20.82
C ASN A 7 21.80 23.18 20.97
N GLY A 8 21.29 22.63 22.08
CA GLY A 8 21.19 21.18 22.27
C GLY A 8 20.27 20.50 21.26
N PHE A 9 19.14 21.14 20.93
CA PHE A 9 18.16 20.60 19.97
C PHE A 9 18.70 20.59 18.53
N LYS A 10 19.46 21.62 18.14
CA LYS A 10 20.15 21.64 16.84
C LYS A 10 21.29 20.63 16.78
N CYS A 11 22.04 20.44 17.87
CA CYS A 11 23.08 19.42 17.94
C CYS A 11 22.50 17.99 17.88
N LEU A 12 21.39 17.73 18.55
CA LEU A 12 20.67 16.45 18.51
C LEU A 12 20.08 16.17 17.12
N LEU A 13 19.52 17.18 16.46
CA LEU A 13 18.96 17.06 15.11
C LEU A 13 20.08 16.91 14.05
N VAL A 14 21.23 17.54 14.26
CA VAL A 14 22.42 17.33 13.43
C VAL A 14 23.03 15.94 13.69
N LEU A 15 23.08 15.46 14.95
CA LEU A 15 23.53 14.10 15.26
C LEU A 15 22.57 13.03 14.71
N SER A 16 21.26 13.26 14.77
CA SER A 16 20.28 12.33 14.22
C SER A 16 20.36 12.29 12.70
N ILE A 17 20.53 13.45 12.04
CA ILE A 17 20.78 13.53 10.60
C ILE A 17 22.13 12.91 10.23
N LEU A 18 23.20 13.14 11.01
CA LEU A 18 24.49 12.48 10.76
C LEU A 18 24.41 10.97 10.97
N CYS A 19 23.73 10.48 12.00
CA CYS A 19 23.46 9.05 12.18
C CYS A 19 22.68 8.50 10.98
N TYR A 20 21.58 9.15 10.57
CA TYR A 20 20.78 8.75 9.40
C TYR A 20 21.62 8.73 8.10
N LEU A 21 22.50 9.71 7.91
CA LEU A 21 23.38 9.83 6.75
C LEU A 21 24.62 8.92 6.79
N THR A 22 24.92 8.33 7.95
CA THR A 22 26.01 7.35 8.12
C THR A 22 25.56 5.90 8.08
N HIS A 23 24.25 5.60 8.06
CA HIS A 23 23.80 4.23 7.82
C HIS A 23 24.20 3.86 6.38
N PRO A 24 25.13 2.90 6.20
CA PRO A 24 25.45 2.43 4.87
C PRO A 24 24.20 1.75 4.33
N VAL A 25 23.59 2.33 3.30
CA VAL A 25 22.67 1.57 2.44
C VAL A 25 23.51 0.43 1.89
N LEU A 26 23.28 -0.78 2.42
CA LEU A 26 24.05 -1.98 2.14
C LEU A 26 23.62 -2.55 0.78
N SER A 27 23.64 -1.73 -0.27
CA SER A 27 23.15 -2.11 -1.60
C SER A 27 24.01 -3.20 -2.26
N ASP A 28 25.26 -3.37 -1.82
CA ASP A 28 26.25 -4.25 -2.46
C ASP A 28 26.84 -5.30 -1.49
N CYS A 29 26.08 -5.81 -0.51
CA CYS A 29 26.60 -6.83 0.42
C CYS A 29 26.66 -8.26 -0.16
N ARG A 30 26.09 -8.52 -1.35
CA ARG A 30 26.07 -9.86 -1.96
C ARG A 30 27.45 -10.47 -2.15
N ASP A 31 28.46 -9.64 -2.45
CA ASP A 31 29.83 -10.10 -2.65
C ASP A 31 30.69 -9.96 -1.38
N ALA A 32 30.11 -9.53 -0.27
CA ALA A 32 30.82 -9.39 0.98
C ALA A 32 31.26 -10.76 1.51
N THR A 33 32.51 -10.83 1.97
CA THR A 33 32.98 -11.96 2.77
C THR A 33 32.18 -12.01 4.06
N PHE A 34 31.72 -13.22 4.42
CA PHE A 34 30.92 -13.45 5.61
C PHE A 34 31.70 -13.12 6.89
N ASP A 35 31.12 -12.25 7.73
CA ASP A 35 31.58 -11.93 9.08
C ASP A 35 30.43 -12.21 10.06
N VAL A 36 30.67 -13.13 11.01
CA VAL A 36 29.68 -13.54 12.01
C VAL A 36 29.26 -12.41 12.96
N ASN A 37 30.09 -11.38 13.11
CA ASN A 37 29.86 -10.26 14.03
C ASN A 37 29.28 -9.03 13.34
N PHE A 38 29.14 -9.04 12.01
CA PHE A 38 28.61 -7.92 11.26
C PHE A 38 27.09 -8.04 11.11
N ASP A 39 26.37 -6.94 11.35
CA ASP A 39 24.93 -6.84 11.11
C ASP A 39 24.68 -6.45 9.64
N TYR A 40 24.27 -7.42 8.83
CA TYR A 40 23.94 -7.19 7.41
C TYR A 40 22.51 -6.69 7.20
N PHE A 41 21.71 -6.61 8.26
CA PHE A 41 20.30 -6.20 8.24
C PHE A 41 20.01 -5.13 9.32
N PRO A 42 20.74 -3.98 9.28
CA PRO A 42 20.62 -2.96 10.31
C PRO A 42 19.23 -2.32 10.35
N ASP A 43 18.57 -2.20 9.19
CA ASP A 43 17.21 -1.69 9.07
C ASP A 43 16.19 -2.82 9.27
N LYS A 44 15.41 -2.73 10.34
CA LYS A 44 14.44 -3.76 10.73
C LYS A 44 13.02 -3.35 10.35
N VAL A 45 12.25 -4.33 9.89
CA VAL A 45 10.79 -4.27 9.89
C VAL A 45 10.31 -4.10 11.34
N TYR A 46 9.50 -3.09 11.59
CA TYR A 46 8.79 -2.94 12.87
C TYR A 46 7.29 -3.18 12.68
N PHE A 47 6.66 -3.65 13.75
CA PHE A 47 5.21 -3.87 13.82
C PHE A 47 4.65 -2.93 14.88
N ASP A 48 3.41 -2.44 14.71
CA ASP A 48 2.82 -1.45 15.62
C ASP A 48 2.71 -1.90 17.07
N ASN A 49 2.74 -3.22 17.28
CA ASN A 49 2.81 -3.82 18.59
C ASN A 49 4.20 -4.42 18.77
N ASP A 50 5.16 -3.61 19.22
CA ASP A 50 6.53 -4.01 19.64
C ASP A 50 6.56 -5.07 20.79
N ILE A 51 5.44 -5.74 21.04
CA ILE A 51 5.25 -6.85 21.97
C ILE A 51 5.06 -8.13 21.16
N GLY A 52 6.10 -8.61 20.47
CA GLY A 52 6.36 -10.03 20.13
C GLY A 52 5.29 -10.88 19.40
N THR A 53 4.09 -10.37 19.12
CA THR A 53 2.99 -11.03 18.41
C THR A 53 2.42 -10.00 17.45
N SER A 54 2.98 -9.97 16.25
CA SER A 54 2.34 -9.28 15.15
C SER A 54 1.08 -10.05 14.76
N ASN A 55 -0.07 -9.37 14.69
CA ASN A 55 -1.23 -9.92 13.97
C ASN A 55 -0.95 -10.02 12.46
N SER A 56 0.17 -9.48 12.00
CA SER A 56 0.66 -9.57 10.63
C SER A 56 0.80 -11.04 10.20
N GLY A 57 0.54 -11.28 8.92
CA GLY A 57 0.51 -12.62 8.29
C GLY A 57 1.83 -13.38 8.24
N PHE A 58 2.90 -12.83 8.82
CA PHE A 58 4.25 -13.34 8.74
C PHE A 58 5.04 -13.04 10.02
N ASN A 59 6.16 -13.72 10.21
CA ASN A 59 7.13 -13.49 11.29
C ASN A 59 8.52 -13.20 10.72
N VAL A 60 9.29 -12.36 11.40
CA VAL A 60 10.66 -12.01 11.04
C VAL A 60 11.56 -12.14 12.26
N THR A 61 12.54 -13.03 12.19
CA THR A 61 13.55 -13.21 13.24
C THR A 61 14.90 -12.76 12.71
N TYR A 62 15.47 -11.72 13.32
CA TYR A 62 16.77 -11.17 12.93
C TYR A 62 17.91 -11.87 13.69
N HIS A 63 18.92 -12.26 12.94
CA HIS A 63 20.25 -12.60 13.43
C HIS A 63 21.26 -11.60 12.84
N ASN A 64 22.51 -11.59 13.31
CA ASN A 64 23.52 -10.65 12.80
C ASN A 64 23.68 -10.78 11.28
N ASN A 65 23.70 -12.00 10.76
CA ASN A 65 24.12 -12.31 9.40
C ASN A 65 23.03 -12.87 8.49
N TYR A 66 21.85 -13.17 9.02
CA TYR A 66 20.70 -13.60 8.24
C TYR A 66 19.39 -13.24 8.93
N VAL A 67 18.32 -13.29 8.16
CA VAL A 67 16.95 -13.12 8.63
C VAL A 67 16.19 -14.40 8.36
N ILE A 68 15.47 -14.90 9.36
CA ILE A 68 14.47 -15.96 9.16
C ILE A 68 13.13 -15.28 8.93
N LEU A 69 12.55 -15.53 7.77
CA LEU A 69 11.26 -14.99 7.36
C LEU A 69 10.26 -16.15 7.23
N THR A 70 9.13 -16.08 7.93
CA THR A 70 8.11 -17.14 7.89
C THR A 70 6.76 -16.55 7.49
N ASN A 71 6.15 -17.09 6.44
CA ASN A 71 4.74 -16.88 6.13
C ASN A 71 3.89 -17.76 7.07
N LYS A 72 3.03 -17.15 7.91
CA LYS A 72 2.26 -17.89 8.92
C LYS A 72 1.09 -18.69 8.32
N TYR A 73 0.64 -18.36 7.11
CA TYR A 73 -0.47 -19.03 6.46
C TYR A 73 -0.02 -20.30 5.74
N THR A 74 1.08 -20.21 4.99
CA THR A 74 1.63 -21.35 4.23
C THR A 74 2.65 -22.16 5.01
N SER A 75 3.10 -21.65 6.17
CA SER A 75 4.23 -22.18 6.95
C SER A 75 5.56 -22.19 6.19
N GLU A 76 5.64 -21.50 5.05
CA GLU A 76 6.88 -21.35 4.29
C GLU A 76 7.87 -20.51 5.10
N THR A 77 9.10 -21.01 5.21
CA THR A 77 10.18 -20.32 5.92
C THR A 77 11.38 -20.16 4.99
N TYR A 78 11.98 -18.98 5.03
CA TYR A 78 13.13 -18.57 4.23
C TYR A 78 14.25 -18.07 5.13
N VAL A 79 15.49 -18.42 4.77
CA VAL A 79 16.70 -17.82 5.34
C VAL A 79 17.23 -16.81 4.33
N LEU A 80 17.11 -15.53 4.66
CA LEU A 80 17.60 -14.43 3.84
C LEU A 80 18.99 -14.03 4.31
N TYR A 81 19.94 -13.89 3.39
CA TYR A 81 21.33 -13.53 3.73
C TYR A 81 21.93 -12.59 2.68
N CYS A 82 22.84 -11.71 3.08
CA CYS A 82 23.49 -10.76 2.18
C CYS A 82 25.02 -10.89 2.23
N THR A 83 25.54 -12.03 1.79
CA THR A 83 26.97 -12.35 1.75
C THR A 83 27.27 -13.30 0.59
N ALA A 84 28.54 -13.37 0.16
CA ALA A 84 28.95 -14.23 -0.96
C ALA A 84 28.77 -15.73 -0.66
N THR A 85 28.91 -16.09 0.61
CA THR A 85 28.71 -17.45 1.10
C THR A 85 27.45 -17.53 1.94
N GLN A 86 26.67 -18.58 1.74
CA GLN A 86 25.49 -18.87 2.54
C GLN A 86 25.89 -19.18 4.00
N PRO A 87 25.17 -18.64 5.01
CA PRO A 87 25.38 -19.01 6.40
C PRO A 87 24.88 -20.44 6.68
N ALA A 88 25.48 -21.10 7.67
CA ALA A 88 25.02 -22.40 8.15
C ALA A 88 23.88 -22.21 9.15
N VAL A 89 22.66 -22.61 8.76
CA VAL A 89 21.47 -22.57 9.64
C VAL A 89 20.89 -23.98 9.75
N THR A 90 20.78 -24.49 10.98
CA THR A 90 20.31 -25.84 11.26
C THR A 90 18.88 -26.04 10.75
N ALA A 91 18.64 -27.15 10.06
CA ALA A 91 17.33 -27.56 9.51
C ALA A 91 16.70 -26.60 8.48
N ALA A 92 17.41 -25.56 8.03
CA ALA A 92 16.94 -24.69 6.97
C ALA A 92 17.30 -25.26 5.58
N THR A 93 16.37 -25.15 4.64
CA THR A 93 16.53 -25.61 3.25
C THR A 93 16.34 -24.49 2.22
N ASN A 94 15.56 -23.46 2.55
CA ASN A 94 15.18 -22.39 1.62
C ASN A 94 16.02 -21.13 1.85
N TYR A 95 17.21 -21.09 1.24
CA TYR A 95 18.11 -19.95 1.34
C TYR A 95 17.98 -19.01 0.15
N ILE A 96 17.80 -17.72 0.42
CA ILE A 96 17.70 -16.67 -0.60
C ILE A 96 18.76 -15.61 -0.31
N GLN A 97 19.66 -15.40 -1.27
CA GLN A 97 20.62 -14.30 -1.20
C GLN A 97 19.89 -13.02 -1.58
N VAL A 98 19.99 -11.99 -0.76
CA VAL A 98 19.36 -10.68 -0.97
C VAL A 98 20.45 -9.60 -1.14
N PRO A 99 20.15 -8.43 -1.74
CA PRO A 99 18.95 -8.13 -2.50
C PRO A 99 18.82 -9.00 -3.76
N VAL A 100 17.62 -9.49 -4.04
CA VAL A 100 17.32 -10.23 -5.28
C VAL A 100 17.26 -9.26 -6.46
N THR A 101 17.74 -9.71 -7.62
CA THR A 101 17.92 -8.87 -8.83
C THR A 101 17.42 -9.50 -10.12
N ASN A 102 17.20 -10.83 -10.10
CA ASN A 102 16.66 -11.59 -11.21
C ASN A 102 15.34 -12.25 -10.78
N VAL A 103 14.26 -11.48 -10.82
CA VAL A 103 12.95 -11.85 -10.25
C VAL A 103 11.94 -12.22 -11.34
N VAL A 104 11.13 -13.23 -11.05
CA VAL A 104 9.91 -13.59 -11.78
C VAL A 104 8.70 -13.18 -10.95
N VAL A 105 7.70 -12.56 -11.57
CA VAL A 105 6.38 -12.32 -10.99
C VAL A 105 5.34 -13.11 -11.78
N SER A 106 4.88 -14.21 -11.16
CA SER A 106 3.86 -15.10 -11.72
C SER A 106 2.44 -14.64 -11.40
N ASP A 107 2.28 -13.92 -10.28
CA ASP A 107 1.00 -13.36 -9.86
C ASP A 107 1.09 -11.83 -9.78
N ARG A 108 0.17 -11.13 -10.45
CA ARG A 108 0.19 -9.67 -10.55
C ARG A 108 0.00 -8.94 -9.21
N SER A 109 -0.57 -9.59 -8.20
CA SER A 109 -0.74 -9.00 -6.85
C SER A 109 0.56 -8.53 -6.18
N PHE A 110 1.72 -8.99 -6.66
CA PHE A 110 3.02 -8.56 -6.18
C PHE A 110 3.51 -7.24 -6.80
N ILE A 111 2.96 -6.84 -7.95
CA ILE A 111 3.51 -5.74 -8.77
C ILE A 111 3.45 -4.41 -8.04
N SER A 112 2.31 -4.09 -7.46
CA SER A 112 2.14 -2.81 -6.75
C SER A 112 3.10 -2.68 -5.56
N PHE A 113 3.38 -3.78 -4.84
CA PHE A 113 4.41 -3.79 -3.81
C PHE A 113 5.82 -3.55 -4.38
N LEU A 114 6.17 -4.17 -5.51
CA LEU A 114 7.46 -3.93 -6.17
C LEU A 114 7.61 -2.49 -6.65
N GLU A 115 6.54 -1.88 -7.16
CA GLU A 115 6.55 -0.48 -7.58
C GLU A 115 6.73 0.49 -6.40
N ILE A 116 6.08 0.23 -5.26
CA ILE A 116 6.29 0.99 -4.01
C ILE A 116 7.73 0.87 -3.53
N LEU A 117 8.35 -0.31 -3.64
CA LEU A 117 9.76 -0.51 -3.32
C LEU A 117 10.69 0.10 -4.38
N GLY A 118 10.21 0.46 -5.56
CA GLY A 118 11.02 0.89 -6.70
C GLY A 118 11.90 -0.21 -7.27
N GLU A 119 11.41 -1.46 -7.27
CA GLU A 119 12.10 -2.67 -7.73
C GLU A 119 11.60 -3.21 -9.07
N GLU A 120 10.52 -2.63 -9.59
CA GLU A 120 9.87 -3.02 -10.84
C GLU A 120 10.81 -2.85 -12.05
N LYS A 121 11.73 -1.88 -11.98
CA LYS A 121 12.70 -1.60 -13.06
C LYS A 121 14.02 -2.38 -12.91
N THR A 122 14.50 -2.48 -11.69
CA THR A 122 15.84 -2.99 -11.38
C THR A 122 15.87 -4.51 -11.32
N SER A 123 14.87 -5.13 -10.71
CA SER A 123 14.94 -6.53 -10.28
C SER A 123 13.97 -7.45 -11.00
N LEU A 124 12.78 -6.97 -11.36
CA LEU A 124 11.82 -7.75 -12.15
C LEU A 124 12.34 -7.99 -13.58
N LYS A 125 12.43 -9.26 -14.01
CA LYS A 125 12.89 -9.65 -15.36
C LYS A 125 11.84 -10.43 -16.15
N TYR A 126 10.97 -11.16 -15.47
CA TYR A 126 9.98 -12.04 -16.10
C TYR A 126 8.60 -11.86 -15.47
N VAL A 127 7.56 -11.97 -16.29
CA VAL A 127 6.16 -12.20 -15.88
C VAL A 127 5.59 -13.41 -16.60
N ASP A 128 4.51 -13.97 -16.07
CA ASP A 128 3.82 -15.11 -16.70
C ASP A 128 2.94 -14.70 -17.88
N ASP A 129 2.18 -13.61 -17.72
CA ASP A 129 1.33 -13.07 -18.80
C ASP A 129 1.34 -11.54 -18.81
N LYS A 130 2.16 -10.97 -19.69
CA LYS A 130 2.27 -9.52 -19.90
C LYS A 130 0.94 -8.88 -20.32
N LYS A 131 0.01 -9.63 -20.92
CA LYS A 131 -1.31 -9.10 -21.36
C LYS A 131 -2.26 -8.84 -20.20
N THR A 132 -2.00 -9.41 -19.02
CA THR A 132 -2.84 -9.21 -17.82
C THR A 132 -2.38 -8.03 -16.95
N ILE A 133 -1.16 -7.54 -17.19
CA ILE A 133 -0.55 -6.50 -16.37
C ILE A 133 -1.24 -5.16 -16.58
N THR A 134 -1.57 -4.49 -15.48
CA THR A 134 -2.19 -3.17 -15.48
C THR A 134 -1.20 -2.04 -15.26
N SER A 135 -0.11 -2.26 -14.53
CA SER A 135 0.95 -1.26 -14.33
C SER A 135 1.37 -0.60 -15.65
N PRO A 136 1.10 0.72 -15.83
CA PRO A 136 1.49 1.44 -17.04
C PRO A 136 2.99 1.33 -17.34
N CYS A 137 3.82 1.31 -16.30
CA CYS A 137 5.27 1.25 -16.48
C CYS A 137 5.74 -0.12 -16.95
N LEU A 138 5.19 -1.21 -16.41
CA LEU A 138 5.55 -2.55 -16.85
C LEU A 138 5.08 -2.86 -18.27
N GLN A 139 3.94 -2.29 -18.68
CA GLN A 139 3.50 -2.35 -20.09
C GLN A 139 4.52 -1.70 -21.04
N LYS A 140 5.22 -0.63 -20.58
CA LYS A 140 6.23 0.11 -21.37
C LYS A 140 7.58 -0.60 -21.47
N TYR A 141 7.93 -1.45 -20.52
CA TYR A 141 9.27 -2.00 -20.42
C TYR A 141 9.50 -3.15 -21.42
N ASN A 142 10.36 -2.89 -22.42
CA ASN A 142 10.70 -3.86 -23.46
C ASN A 142 11.62 -4.99 -22.98
N TYR A 143 12.35 -4.80 -21.88
CA TYR A 143 13.23 -5.83 -21.32
C TYR A 143 12.45 -6.91 -20.56
N LEU A 144 11.20 -6.63 -20.19
CA LEU A 144 10.36 -7.54 -19.42
C LEU A 144 9.96 -8.73 -20.30
N SER A 145 10.47 -9.90 -19.94
CA SER A 145 10.18 -11.15 -20.65
C SER A 145 8.83 -11.71 -20.21
N ASP A 146 8.14 -12.35 -21.14
CA ASP A 146 6.78 -12.89 -20.98
C ASP A 146 6.82 -14.42 -21.10
N ASN A 147 5.78 -15.11 -20.62
CA ASN A 147 5.65 -16.58 -20.67
C ASN A 147 6.87 -17.32 -20.07
N PHE A 148 7.16 -17.07 -18.80
CA PHE A 148 8.29 -17.73 -18.12
C PHE A 148 8.21 -19.27 -18.23
N ASN A 149 9.28 -19.90 -18.73
CA ASN A 149 9.27 -21.34 -19.02
C ASN A 149 9.68 -22.17 -17.80
N TYR A 150 8.70 -22.56 -16.99
CA TYR A 150 8.89 -23.41 -15.80
C TYR A 150 9.45 -24.81 -16.09
N ALA A 151 9.32 -25.31 -17.33
CA ALA A 151 9.90 -26.61 -17.72
C ALA A 151 11.43 -26.53 -17.95
N ASN A 152 11.97 -25.33 -18.19
CA ASN A 152 13.41 -25.13 -18.34
C ASN A 152 14.08 -24.98 -16.97
N THR A 153 14.51 -26.09 -16.38
CA THR A 153 15.14 -26.12 -15.04
C THR A 153 16.40 -25.26 -14.93
N SER A 154 17.14 -25.04 -16.03
CA SER A 154 18.31 -24.15 -16.04
C SER A 154 17.92 -22.68 -15.95
N LEU A 155 16.83 -22.28 -16.60
CA LEU A 155 16.24 -20.94 -16.48
C LEU A 155 15.65 -20.74 -15.08
N VAL A 156 14.90 -21.72 -14.58
CA VAL A 156 14.29 -21.64 -13.25
C VAL A 156 15.35 -21.58 -12.13
N SER A 157 16.49 -22.24 -12.31
CA SER A 157 17.59 -22.16 -11.34
C SER A 157 18.44 -20.89 -11.47
N SER A 158 18.30 -20.11 -12.55
CA SER A 158 19.07 -18.88 -12.78
C SER A 158 18.41 -17.62 -12.19
N VAL A 159 17.12 -17.71 -11.86
CA VAL A 159 16.38 -16.61 -11.19
C VAL A 159 16.59 -16.68 -9.68
N ASP A 160 16.64 -15.52 -9.05
CA ASP A 160 16.85 -15.40 -7.61
C ASP A 160 15.60 -15.85 -6.83
N VAL A 161 14.40 -15.42 -7.27
CA VAL A 161 13.09 -15.69 -6.66
C VAL A 161 11.97 -15.68 -7.70
N ILE A 162 10.96 -16.53 -7.50
CA ILE A 162 9.68 -16.53 -8.21
C ILE A 162 8.58 -16.14 -7.22
N PHE A 163 7.99 -14.97 -7.41
CA PHE A 163 6.84 -14.50 -6.62
C PHE A 163 5.54 -15.02 -7.22
N THR A 164 4.77 -15.78 -6.43
CA THR A 164 3.52 -16.41 -6.86
C THR A 164 2.60 -16.70 -5.67
N ASN A 165 1.29 -16.84 -5.90
CA ASN A 165 0.37 -17.42 -4.91
C ASN A 165 0.17 -18.94 -5.09
N LYS A 166 0.67 -19.52 -6.19
CA LYS A 166 0.48 -20.92 -6.57
C LYS A 166 1.84 -21.56 -6.88
N PRO A 167 2.63 -21.88 -5.84
CA PRO A 167 3.95 -22.47 -6.04
C PRO A 167 3.86 -23.77 -6.83
N SER A 168 4.81 -23.96 -7.74
CA SER A 168 4.97 -25.19 -8.51
C SER A 168 5.90 -26.17 -7.79
N ASN A 169 5.77 -27.46 -8.10
CA ASN A 169 6.71 -28.50 -7.66
C ASN A 169 7.98 -28.59 -8.54
N THR A 170 8.04 -27.81 -9.63
CA THR A 170 9.28 -27.65 -10.40
C THR A 170 10.28 -26.91 -9.53
N GLY A 171 11.54 -27.35 -9.45
CA GLY A 171 12.57 -26.72 -8.60
C GLY A 171 12.63 -25.20 -8.75
N GLY A 172 13.26 -24.48 -7.81
CA GLY A 172 13.27 -23.01 -7.79
C GLY A 172 12.96 -22.46 -6.40
N LYS A 173 12.98 -21.14 -6.25
CA LYS A 173 12.73 -20.45 -4.97
C LYS A 173 11.43 -19.67 -5.05
N TYR A 174 10.33 -20.32 -4.71
CA TYR A 174 9.00 -19.70 -4.70
C TYR A 174 8.77 -18.94 -3.41
N VAL A 175 8.25 -17.72 -3.54
CA VAL A 175 7.86 -16.89 -2.43
C VAL A 175 6.40 -16.49 -2.58
N THR A 176 5.61 -16.81 -1.56
CA THR A 176 4.19 -16.43 -1.52
C THR A 176 3.95 -15.26 -0.59
N ILE A 177 2.93 -14.48 -0.91
CA ILE A 177 2.22 -13.60 0.04
C ILE A 177 0.84 -14.20 0.29
N SER A 178 0.29 -13.98 1.48
CA SER A 178 -0.97 -14.62 1.87
C SER A 178 -1.92 -13.62 2.53
N TYR A 179 -2.95 -13.29 1.78
CA TYR A 179 -4.14 -12.61 2.28
C TYR A 179 -5.34 -13.05 1.44
N ASP A 180 -6.52 -12.92 2.00
CA ASP A 180 -7.79 -13.30 1.41
C ASP A 180 -8.85 -12.21 1.64
N GLU A 181 -10.11 -12.52 1.37
CA GLU A 181 -11.22 -11.60 1.63
C GLU A 181 -11.59 -11.47 3.12
N ASP A 182 -11.00 -12.28 4.01
CA ASP A 182 -11.17 -12.15 5.47
C ASP A 182 -10.00 -11.41 6.13
N THR A 183 -8.98 -11.05 5.35
CA THR A 183 -7.84 -10.27 5.84
C THR A 183 -8.19 -8.77 5.87
N PRO A 184 -8.03 -8.08 7.03
CA PRO A 184 -8.19 -6.64 7.13
C PRO A 184 -7.38 -5.85 6.10
N ALA A 185 -7.93 -4.75 5.59
CA ALA A 185 -7.36 -4.01 4.47
C ALA A 185 -5.92 -3.50 4.73
N LEU A 186 -5.66 -2.93 5.91
CA LEU A 186 -4.31 -2.51 6.31
C LEU A 186 -3.34 -3.69 6.48
N GLN A 187 -3.82 -4.87 6.91
CA GLN A 187 -2.98 -6.06 7.02
C GLN A 187 -2.54 -6.56 5.64
N LYS A 188 -3.38 -6.41 4.60
CA LYS A 188 -2.97 -6.69 3.21
C LYS A 188 -1.80 -5.80 2.79
N ALA A 189 -1.89 -4.49 3.05
CA ALA A 189 -0.83 -3.55 2.69
C ALA A 189 0.47 -3.78 3.47
N GLU A 190 0.39 -4.31 4.69
CA GLU A 190 1.57 -4.58 5.53
C GLU A 190 2.52 -5.64 4.92
N TRP A 191 2.05 -6.45 3.96
CA TRP A 191 2.90 -7.36 3.19
C TRP A 191 4.00 -6.65 2.38
N ILE A 192 3.93 -5.32 2.20
CA ILE A 192 5.05 -4.52 1.70
C ILE A 192 6.32 -4.71 2.54
N LYS A 193 6.18 -4.85 3.87
CA LYS A 193 7.30 -5.07 4.79
C LYS A 193 7.91 -6.46 4.59
N TYR A 194 7.09 -7.48 4.38
CA TYR A 194 7.53 -8.84 4.01
C TYR A 194 8.32 -8.82 2.70
N MET A 195 7.74 -8.20 1.67
CA MET A 195 8.37 -8.08 0.35
C MET A 195 9.70 -7.34 0.40
N SER A 196 9.81 -6.30 1.23
CA SER A 196 11.01 -5.47 1.33
C SER A 196 12.27 -6.19 1.77
N LEU A 197 12.13 -7.30 2.51
CA LEU A 197 13.25 -8.08 3.01
C LEU A 197 14.04 -8.75 1.89
N PHE A 198 13.38 -9.12 0.79
CA PHE A 198 14.03 -9.69 -0.40
C PHE A 198 14.91 -8.70 -1.14
N PHE A 199 14.67 -7.39 -0.94
CA PHE A 199 15.35 -6.30 -1.65
C PHE A 199 16.22 -5.45 -0.73
N ASN A 200 16.32 -5.78 0.55
CA ASN A 200 16.99 -4.97 1.58
C ASN A 200 16.45 -3.52 1.64
N LYS A 201 15.11 -3.38 1.56
CA LYS A 201 14.39 -2.09 1.47
C LYS A 201 13.41 -1.87 2.63
N THR A 202 13.70 -2.41 3.80
CA THR A 202 12.84 -2.34 5.00
C THR A 202 12.53 -0.90 5.41
N ALA A 203 13.50 0.02 5.34
CA ALA A 203 13.27 1.44 5.62
C ALA A 203 12.22 2.07 4.68
N ILE A 204 12.29 1.78 3.37
CA ILE A 204 11.32 2.28 2.37
C ILE A 204 9.93 1.71 2.65
N ALA A 205 9.84 0.42 2.94
CA ALA A 205 8.57 -0.25 3.20
C ALA A 205 7.89 0.23 4.48
N ASN A 206 8.68 0.44 5.54
CA ASN A 206 8.20 1.01 6.79
C ASN A 206 7.62 2.42 6.59
N GLU A 207 8.36 3.30 5.89
CA GLU A 207 7.89 4.65 5.57
C GLU A 207 6.61 4.63 4.71
N ALA A 208 6.58 3.78 3.68
CA ALA A 208 5.42 3.61 2.81
C ALA A 208 4.18 3.16 3.59
N PHE A 209 4.31 2.09 4.39
CA PHE A 209 3.22 1.56 5.18
C PHE A 209 2.72 2.56 6.22
N ASP A 210 3.62 3.27 6.90
CA ASP A 210 3.24 4.29 7.88
C ASP A 210 2.43 5.42 7.23
N LYS A 211 2.78 5.85 6.02
CA LYS A 211 2.00 6.85 5.27
C LYS A 211 0.63 6.32 4.87
N ILE A 212 0.55 5.11 4.31
CA ILE A 212 -0.71 4.43 3.96
C ILE A 212 -1.62 4.38 5.19
N ARG A 213 -1.10 3.85 6.30
CA ARG A 213 -1.83 3.71 7.57
C ARG A 213 -2.28 5.06 8.12
N SER A 214 -1.40 6.06 8.12
CA SER A 214 -1.72 7.40 8.63
C SER A 214 -2.80 8.09 7.81
N ASN A 215 -2.75 7.96 6.47
CA ASN A 215 -3.80 8.50 5.60
C ASN A 215 -5.13 7.77 5.82
N TYR A 216 -5.11 6.44 5.91
CA TYR A 216 -6.29 5.64 6.21
C TYR A 216 -6.98 6.10 7.51
N PHE A 217 -6.24 6.15 8.62
CA PHE A 217 -6.82 6.55 9.91
C PHE A 217 -7.23 8.01 9.96
N CYS A 218 -6.50 8.92 9.30
CA CYS A 218 -6.92 10.31 9.23
C CYS A 218 -8.28 10.47 8.51
N HIS A 219 -8.51 9.75 7.41
CA HIS A 219 -9.81 9.76 6.74
C HIS A 219 -10.89 9.13 7.61
N LEU A 220 -10.61 8.00 8.25
CA LEU A 220 -11.52 7.36 9.20
C LEU A 220 -11.94 8.33 10.33
N ASP A 221 -10.96 9.01 10.95
CA ASP A 221 -11.20 9.97 12.03
C ASP A 221 -12.03 11.16 11.56
N ASN A 222 -11.77 11.64 10.34
CA ASN A 222 -12.53 12.73 9.74
C ASN A 222 -14.02 12.37 9.61
N LEU A 223 -14.37 11.09 9.40
CA LEU A 223 -15.75 10.62 9.28
C LEU A 223 -16.40 10.26 10.63
N SER A 224 -15.67 10.33 11.75
CA SER A 224 -16.15 9.92 13.08
C SER A 224 -17.41 10.65 13.57
N LYS A 225 -17.78 11.77 12.92
CA LYS A 225 -18.95 12.59 13.23
C LYS A 225 -20.10 12.46 12.22
N VAL A 226 -19.98 11.58 11.23
CA VAL A 226 -21.08 11.28 10.30
C VAL A 226 -22.23 10.60 11.07
N PRO A 227 -23.42 11.22 11.16
CA PRO A 227 -24.55 10.65 11.89
C PRO A 227 -25.03 9.33 11.27
N ASN A 228 -25.38 8.35 12.11
CA ASN A 228 -25.80 7.02 11.65
C ASN A 228 -27.01 7.08 10.71
N GLU A 229 -27.95 7.99 10.94
CA GLU A 229 -29.13 8.22 10.11
C GLU A 229 -28.82 8.75 8.69
N THR A 230 -27.61 9.28 8.48
CA THR A 230 -27.15 9.77 7.16
C THR A 230 -26.26 8.78 6.41
N LYS A 231 -25.78 7.73 7.07
CA LYS A 231 -24.89 6.72 6.48
C LYS A 231 -25.57 5.95 5.36
N LYS A 232 -24.85 5.72 4.27
CA LYS A 232 -25.37 5.04 3.08
C LYS A 232 -25.29 3.52 3.22
N SER A 233 -26.27 2.78 2.71
CA SER A 233 -26.17 1.31 2.55
C SER A 233 -25.44 0.94 1.26
N ILE A 234 -24.42 0.09 1.34
CA ILE A 234 -23.63 -0.40 0.20
C ILE A 234 -23.77 -1.92 0.10
N ALA A 235 -24.13 -2.42 -1.08
CA ALA A 235 -24.06 -3.84 -1.40
C ALA A 235 -22.88 -4.09 -2.37
N TRP A 236 -21.99 -5.00 -1.99
CA TRP A 236 -20.94 -5.51 -2.88
C TRP A 236 -21.43 -6.81 -3.48
N VAL A 237 -21.48 -6.89 -4.81
CA VAL A 237 -22.06 -8.04 -5.51
C VAL A 237 -21.07 -8.59 -6.53
N SER A 238 -21.20 -9.88 -6.83
CA SER A 238 -20.41 -10.55 -7.85
C SER A 238 -21.24 -11.65 -8.50
N LEU A 239 -21.12 -11.76 -9.82
CA LEU A 239 -21.59 -12.89 -10.62
C LEU A 239 -20.47 -13.93 -10.62
N GLU A 240 -20.70 -15.07 -9.96
CA GLU A 240 -19.69 -16.13 -9.80
C GLU A 240 -19.73 -17.14 -10.96
N SER A 241 -20.92 -17.41 -11.49
CA SER A 241 -21.16 -18.24 -12.68
C SER A 241 -22.47 -17.84 -13.35
N ASP A 242 -22.87 -18.49 -14.46
CA ASP A 242 -24.11 -18.16 -15.16
C ASP A 242 -25.32 -18.09 -14.20
N LYS A 243 -25.78 -16.86 -13.94
CA LYS A 243 -26.88 -16.50 -13.03
C LYS A 243 -26.75 -16.95 -11.57
N THR A 244 -25.53 -17.20 -11.10
CA THR A 244 -25.23 -17.45 -9.69
C THR A 244 -24.49 -16.26 -9.11
N PHE A 245 -25.03 -15.68 -8.04
CA PHE A 245 -24.51 -14.44 -7.47
C PHE A 245 -24.08 -14.60 -6.02
N THR A 246 -23.16 -13.72 -5.63
CA THR A 246 -22.72 -13.54 -4.25
C THR A 246 -22.87 -12.08 -3.86
N ILE A 247 -23.37 -11.83 -2.66
CA ILE A 247 -23.22 -10.57 -1.94
C ILE A 247 -21.99 -10.74 -1.04
N LYS A 248 -20.94 -9.95 -1.25
CA LYS A 248 -19.67 -10.14 -0.54
C LYS A 248 -19.83 -9.76 0.94
N SER A 249 -19.55 -10.71 1.83
CA SER A 249 -19.73 -10.59 3.28
C SER A 249 -18.49 -10.98 4.10
N SER A 250 -17.44 -11.51 3.45
CA SER A 250 -16.12 -11.76 4.04
C SER A 250 -15.56 -10.50 4.69
N SER A 251 -14.78 -10.63 5.77
CA SER A 251 -14.50 -9.56 6.74
C SER A 251 -13.94 -8.26 6.15
N PHE A 252 -13.22 -8.33 5.03
CA PHE A 252 -12.71 -7.17 4.30
C PHE A 252 -13.81 -6.17 3.96
N TYR A 253 -14.92 -6.62 3.36
CA TYR A 253 -15.99 -5.78 2.84
C TYR A 253 -16.79 -5.01 3.92
N PRO A 254 -17.28 -5.62 5.01
CA PRO A 254 -17.95 -4.88 6.08
C PRO A 254 -16.98 -3.92 6.77
N ASN A 255 -15.70 -4.28 6.94
CA ASN A 255 -14.72 -3.42 7.60
C ASN A 255 -14.47 -2.15 6.78
N VAL A 256 -14.09 -2.25 5.50
CA VAL A 256 -13.81 -1.06 4.68
C VAL A 256 -15.07 -0.21 4.43
N THR A 257 -16.24 -0.85 4.35
CA THR A 257 -17.53 -0.16 4.20
C THR A 257 -17.87 0.63 5.47
N SER A 258 -17.69 0.02 6.64
CA SER A 258 -17.92 0.67 7.95
C SER A 258 -16.94 1.83 8.18
N ASP A 259 -15.66 1.63 7.85
CA ASP A 259 -14.61 2.64 7.97
C ASP A 259 -14.89 3.86 7.07
N ALA A 260 -15.55 3.66 5.93
CA ALA A 260 -16.03 4.72 5.04
C ALA A 260 -17.33 5.41 5.52
N ALA A 261 -17.73 5.21 6.78
CA ALA A 261 -18.98 5.67 7.37
C ALA A 261 -20.22 5.27 6.56
N ALA A 262 -20.26 4.00 6.14
CA ALA A 262 -21.38 3.38 5.46
C ALA A 262 -21.86 2.13 6.22
N PHE A 263 -22.98 1.56 5.79
CA PHE A 263 -23.45 0.24 6.24
C PHE A 263 -23.31 -0.77 5.13
N LEU A 264 -22.71 -1.93 5.41
CA LEU A 264 -22.78 -3.06 4.50
C LEU A 264 -24.20 -3.63 4.52
N LEU A 265 -24.78 -3.83 3.33
CA LEU A 265 -25.97 -4.65 3.17
C LEU A 265 -25.56 -6.13 3.28
N ASN A 266 -25.95 -6.78 4.37
CA ASN A 266 -25.52 -8.16 4.69
C ASN A 266 -26.75 -9.03 5.03
N PRO A 267 -27.40 -9.65 4.02
CA PRO A 267 -28.54 -10.54 4.24
C PRO A 267 -28.09 -11.86 4.91
N GLN A 268 -29.06 -12.69 5.31
CA GLN A 268 -28.77 -13.99 5.94
C GLN A 268 -28.13 -15.00 4.98
N ILE A 269 -28.47 -14.93 3.69
CA ILE A 269 -27.91 -15.78 2.64
C ILE A 269 -27.17 -14.86 1.69
N THR A 270 -25.89 -15.11 1.48
CA THR A 270 -24.99 -14.23 0.74
C THR A 270 -24.33 -14.91 -0.45
N THR A 271 -24.40 -16.23 -0.59
CA THR A 271 -23.77 -17.00 -1.68
C THR A 271 -24.81 -17.84 -2.41
N ASP A 272 -24.46 -18.35 -3.60
CA ASP A 272 -25.32 -19.20 -4.43
C ASP A 272 -26.71 -18.61 -4.69
N LEU A 273 -26.78 -17.29 -4.77
CA LEU A 273 -28.03 -16.56 -4.93
C LEU A 273 -28.55 -16.68 -6.35
N SER A 274 -29.84 -16.95 -6.48
CA SER A 274 -30.54 -16.75 -7.75
C SER A 274 -30.65 -15.25 -8.07
N VAL A 275 -30.99 -14.93 -9.33
CA VAL A 275 -31.29 -13.54 -9.73
C VAL A 275 -32.38 -12.92 -8.87
N ASP A 276 -33.44 -13.66 -8.55
CA ASP A 276 -34.57 -13.13 -7.78
C ASP A 276 -34.21 -12.93 -6.30
N ASP A 277 -33.44 -13.84 -5.70
CA ASP A 277 -32.92 -13.67 -4.34
C ASP A 277 -32.01 -12.45 -4.25
N LEU A 278 -31.06 -12.31 -5.19
CA LEU A 278 -30.17 -11.16 -5.25
C LEU A 278 -30.97 -9.86 -5.31
N LYS A 279 -31.92 -9.76 -6.26
CA LYS A 279 -32.76 -8.57 -6.43
C LYS A 279 -33.52 -8.21 -5.18
N GLN A 280 -34.09 -9.21 -4.50
CA GLN A 280 -34.78 -9.00 -3.23
C GLN A 280 -33.83 -8.41 -2.19
N TYR A 281 -32.65 -9.02 -2.02
CA TYR A 281 -31.69 -8.62 -0.99
C TYR A 281 -31.07 -7.24 -1.24
N ILE A 282 -30.73 -6.89 -2.48
CA ILE A 282 -30.09 -5.58 -2.79
C ILE A 282 -31.09 -4.46 -3.09
N SER A 283 -32.40 -4.74 -3.07
CA SER A 283 -33.45 -3.76 -3.43
C SER A 283 -33.40 -2.46 -2.61
N GLY A 284 -32.97 -2.53 -1.35
CA GLY A 284 -32.80 -1.41 -0.43
C GLY A 284 -31.40 -0.77 -0.40
N ALA A 285 -30.49 -1.18 -1.29
CA ALA A 285 -29.15 -0.61 -1.36
C ALA A 285 -29.19 0.84 -1.87
N TYR A 286 -28.45 1.73 -1.21
CA TYR A 286 -28.22 3.09 -1.70
C TYR A 286 -27.22 3.05 -2.88
N ILE A 287 -26.12 2.31 -2.71
CA ILE A 287 -25.09 2.05 -3.71
C ILE A 287 -24.93 0.54 -3.89
N VAL A 288 -24.71 0.12 -5.14
CA VAL A 288 -24.28 -1.24 -5.47
C VAL A 288 -22.91 -1.16 -6.13
N ILE A 289 -21.96 -1.98 -5.67
CA ILE A 289 -20.64 -2.13 -6.26
C ILE A 289 -20.55 -3.54 -6.84
N ASP A 290 -20.49 -3.64 -8.15
CA ASP A 290 -20.34 -4.89 -8.89
C ASP A 290 -18.85 -5.21 -9.12
N MET A 291 -18.44 -6.37 -8.63
CA MET A 291 -17.07 -6.90 -8.70
C MET A 291 -16.94 -8.06 -9.68
N SER A 292 -18.00 -8.38 -10.44
CA SER A 292 -17.97 -9.45 -11.43
C SER A 292 -16.89 -9.20 -12.48
N ASP A 293 -16.20 -10.25 -12.92
CA ASP A 293 -15.25 -10.17 -14.02
C ASP A 293 -15.88 -9.55 -15.27
N LEU A 294 -15.18 -8.62 -15.90
CA LEU A 294 -15.63 -7.96 -17.13
C LEU A 294 -15.45 -8.86 -18.35
N VAL A 295 -16.33 -9.83 -18.51
CA VAL A 295 -16.46 -10.57 -19.77
C VAL A 295 -17.22 -9.72 -20.78
N ALA A 296 -16.90 -9.81 -22.08
CA ALA A 296 -17.54 -9.02 -23.14
C ALA A 296 -19.09 -9.09 -23.14
N GLN A 297 -19.65 -10.20 -22.64
CA GLN A 297 -21.10 -10.35 -22.47
C GLN A 297 -21.70 -9.39 -21.44
N TYR A 298 -20.91 -8.87 -20.51
CA TYR A 298 -21.35 -8.12 -19.31
C TYR A 298 -20.89 -6.67 -19.31
N SER A 299 -20.25 -6.19 -20.39
CA SER A 299 -19.59 -4.89 -20.42
C SER A 299 -20.55 -3.70 -20.57
N THR A 300 -21.81 -3.93 -20.96
CA THR A 300 -22.80 -2.85 -21.10
C THR A 300 -23.83 -2.86 -19.96
N LEU A 301 -24.36 -1.68 -19.63
CA LEU A 301 -25.41 -1.55 -18.60
C LEU A 301 -26.65 -2.37 -18.95
N ASP A 302 -27.04 -2.45 -20.22
CA ASP A 302 -28.21 -3.23 -20.64
C ASP A 302 -27.97 -4.74 -20.49
N ALA A 303 -26.76 -5.21 -20.82
CA ALA A 303 -26.41 -6.60 -20.59
C ALA A 303 -26.37 -6.94 -19.09
N TRP A 304 -25.80 -6.06 -18.27
CA TRP A 304 -25.83 -6.19 -16.81
C TRP A 304 -27.26 -6.25 -16.28
N LYS A 305 -28.13 -5.32 -16.71
CA LYS A 305 -29.55 -5.33 -16.33
C LYS A 305 -30.23 -6.64 -16.70
N ASN A 306 -29.91 -7.21 -17.86
CA ASN A 306 -30.49 -8.49 -18.26
C ASN A 306 -30.10 -9.63 -17.33
N LEU A 307 -28.83 -9.72 -16.97
CA LEU A 307 -28.33 -10.80 -16.12
C LEU A 307 -28.77 -10.64 -14.66
N PHE A 308 -28.77 -9.41 -14.17
CA PHE A 308 -29.20 -9.08 -12.81
C PHE A 308 -30.74 -8.92 -12.72
N GLY A 309 -31.48 -9.23 -13.78
CA GLY A 309 -32.95 -9.31 -13.78
C GLY A 309 -33.69 -7.96 -13.64
N TYR A 310 -33.10 -6.89 -14.17
CA TYR A 310 -33.61 -5.52 -14.25
C TYR A 310 -33.92 -5.09 -15.71
N ASN A 311 -34.49 -5.99 -16.52
CA ASN A 311 -34.86 -5.75 -17.92
C ASN A 311 -35.98 -4.71 -18.11
N GLN A 312 -36.76 -4.46 -17.06
CA GLN A 312 -37.85 -3.50 -17.04
C GLN A 312 -37.33 -2.06 -16.93
N THR A 313 -38.10 -1.11 -17.44
CA THR A 313 -37.79 0.32 -17.37
C THR A 313 -38.53 1.03 -16.23
N SER A 314 -39.60 0.44 -15.70
CA SER A 314 -40.34 0.91 -14.52
C SER A 314 -39.91 0.18 -13.25
N ASP A 315 -40.22 0.76 -12.08
CA ASP A 315 -39.99 0.17 -10.75
C ASP A 315 -38.54 -0.24 -10.46
N LEU A 316 -37.58 0.46 -11.08
CA LEU A 316 -36.16 0.25 -10.81
C LEU A 316 -35.82 0.67 -9.36
N PRO A 317 -34.93 -0.08 -8.68
CA PRO A 317 -34.41 0.30 -7.38
C PRO A 317 -33.65 1.62 -7.47
N ARG A 318 -33.50 2.30 -6.31
CA ARG A 318 -32.83 3.61 -6.21
C ARG A 318 -31.48 3.62 -6.90
N PHE A 319 -30.63 2.61 -6.66
CA PHE A 319 -29.27 2.61 -7.18
C PHE A 319 -29.22 2.61 -8.73
N LEU A 320 -30.24 2.10 -9.42
CA LEU A 320 -30.33 2.22 -10.89
C LEU A 320 -30.94 3.55 -11.33
N LYS A 321 -32.00 4.02 -10.65
CA LYS A 321 -32.66 5.30 -10.99
C LYS A 321 -31.75 6.50 -10.81
N GLU A 322 -30.96 6.50 -9.74
CA GLU A 322 -30.05 7.59 -9.36
C GLU A 322 -28.63 7.35 -9.86
N LYS A 323 -28.40 6.30 -10.68
CA LYS A 323 -27.11 5.97 -11.28
C LYS A 323 -25.97 5.76 -10.25
N LEU A 324 -26.29 5.02 -9.18
CA LEU A 324 -25.41 4.64 -8.07
C LEU A 324 -24.99 3.16 -8.14
N LEU A 325 -24.98 2.59 -9.35
CA LEU A 325 -24.33 1.32 -9.64
C LEU A 325 -22.89 1.58 -10.09
N PHE A 326 -21.94 0.99 -9.39
CA PHE A 326 -20.52 1.11 -9.65
C PHE A 326 -19.89 -0.24 -9.98
N ARG A 327 -18.71 -0.23 -10.60
CA ARG A 327 -17.86 -1.40 -10.81
C ARG A 327 -16.43 -1.14 -10.41
N THR A 328 -15.67 -2.16 -10.00
CA THR A 328 -14.21 -2.06 -9.75
C THR A 328 -13.35 -1.86 -11.02
N HIS A 329 -13.99 -1.81 -12.18
CA HIS A 329 -13.37 -1.82 -13.51
C HIS A 329 -13.14 -0.42 -14.09
N LYS A 330 -12.83 0.58 -13.24
CA LYS A 330 -12.51 1.92 -13.75
C LYS A 330 -11.18 1.97 -14.49
N LEU A 331 -10.18 1.24 -14.00
CA LEU A 331 -8.86 1.17 -14.62
C LEU A 331 -8.69 -0.20 -15.26
N LEU A 332 -8.47 -0.22 -16.58
CA LEU A 332 -8.30 -1.43 -17.36
C LEU A 332 -7.03 -1.35 -18.21
N ASN A 333 -6.33 -2.45 -18.45
CA ASN A 333 -5.36 -2.46 -19.54
C ASN A 333 -6.05 -2.59 -20.92
N SER A 334 -5.28 -2.53 -22.00
CA SER A 334 -5.82 -2.62 -23.37
C SER A 334 -6.48 -3.97 -23.70
N ASN A 335 -6.31 -4.99 -22.85
CA ASN A 335 -6.91 -6.31 -23.00
C ASN A 335 -8.16 -6.49 -22.10
N GLY A 336 -8.57 -5.46 -21.36
CA GLY A 336 -9.75 -5.49 -20.49
C GLY A 336 -9.52 -6.07 -19.10
N ASN A 337 -8.28 -6.29 -18.67
CA ASN A 337 -7.99 -6.73 -17.30
C ASN A 337 -8.05 -5.53 -16.36
N ASP A 338 -8.70 -5.69 -15.21
CA ASP A 338 -8.88 -4.64 -14.21
C ASP A 338 -7.65 -4.46 -13.30
N ASP A 339 -7.42 -3.25 -12.81
CA ASP A 339 -6.30 -2.96 -11.91
C ASP A 339 -6.57 -3.35 -10.45
N TRP A 340 -7.84 -3.56 -10.07
CA TRP A 340 -8.23 -3.79 -8.68
C TRP A 340 -7.49 -4.98 -8.07
N SER A 341 -7.37 -6.09 -8.81
CA SER A 341 -6.67 -7.28 -8.31
C SER A 341 -5.13 -7.16 -8.32
N GLU A 342 -4.55 -6.17 -9.01
CA GLU A 342 -3.10 -5.93 -9.06
C GLU A 342 -2.64 -4.97 -7.95
N SER A 343 -3.42 -3.92 -7.68
CA SER A 343 -2.94 -2.78 -6.90
C SER A 343 -3.68 -2.49 -5.59
N SER A 344 -4.98 -2.83 -5.48
CA SER A 344 -5.82 -2.40 -4.35
C SER A 344 -5.32 -2.87 -2.99
N ALA A 345 -4.77 -4.08 -2.91
CA ALA A 345 -4.25 -4.67 -1.67
C ALA A 345 -3.08 -3.88 -1.05
N SER A 346 -2.31 -3.17 -1.88
CA SER A 346 -1.19 -2.33 -1.41
C SER A 346 -1.62 -0.92 -0.99
N ARG A 347 -2.83 -0.48 -1.39
CA ARG A 347 -3.34 0.89 -1.21
C ARG A 347 -4.77 0.96 -0.63
N PRO A 348 -5.01 0.36 0.56
CA PRO A 348 -6.31 0.42 1.23
C PRO A 348 -6.75 1.85 1.61
N ASP A 349 -5.80 2.77 1.75
CA ASP A 349 -6.05 4.21 1.94
C ASP A 349 -6.81 4.84 0.76
N LEU A 350 -6.59 4.35 -0.46
CA LEU A 350 -7.32 4.78 -1.65
C LEU A 350 -8.68 4.08 -1.76
N ILE A 351 -8.80 2.83 -1.31
CA ILE A 351 -10.10 2.12 -1.29
C ILE A 351 -11.07 2.87 -0.39
N LEU A 352 -10.60 3.26 0.80
CA LEU A 352 -11.38 4.05 1.75
C LEU A 352 -11.80 5.40 1.13
N GLN A 353 -10.88 6.14 0.52
CA GLN A 353 -11.20 7.42 -0.12
C GLN A 353 -12.16 7.27 -1.30
N ASP A 354 -12.01 6.25 -2.13
CA ASP A 354 -12.95 5.94 -3.22
C ASP A 354 -14.37 5.68 -2.69
N LEU A 355 -14.49 4.88 -1.62
CA LEU A 355 -15.78 4.63 -0.96
C LEU A 355 -16.39 5.91 -0.38
N ILE A 356 -15.57 6.78 0.22
CA ILE A 356 -16.04 8.08 0.72
C ILE A 356 -16.52 8.95 -0.45
N ALA A 357 -15.78 9.01 -1.54
CA ALA A 357 -16.08 9.88 -2.68
C ALA A 357 -17.38 9.50 -3.39
N ILE A 358 -17.67 8.21 -3.56
CA ILE A 358 -18.93 7.76 -4.19
C ILE A 358 -20.16 8.00 -3.30
N GLN A 359 -19.97 8.10 -1.98
CA GLN A 359 -21.04 8.37 -1.01
C GLN A 359 -21.24 9.86 -0.74
N TYR A 360 -20.13 10.58 -0.56
CA TYR A 360 -20.04 11.95 -0.09
C TYR A 360 -19.11 12.79 -0.99
N PRO A 361 -19.51 13.11 -2.24
CA PRO A 361 -18.66 13.85 -3.17
C PRO A 361 -18.20 15.24 -2.67
N SER A 362 -18.87 15.80 -1.65
CA SER A 362 -18.51 17.07 -1.03
C SER A 362 -17.32 16.99 -0.06
N TYR A 363 -16.92 15.78 0.37
CA TYR A 363 -15.81 15.57 1.31
C TYR A 363 -14.47 16.00 0.72
N GLN A 364 -14.16 15.52 -0.48
CA GLN A 364 -12.99 15.91 -1.29
C GLN A 364 -13.47 16.17 -2.72
N LYS A 365 -13.90 17.42 -3.01
CA LYS A 365 -14.56 17.76 -4.28
C LYS A 365 -13.73 17.46 -5.53
N ASP A 366 -12.41 17.58 -5.42
CA ASP A 366 -11.48 17.39 -6.53
C ASP A 366 -10.85 15.98 -6.54
N TYR A 367 -11.33 15.07 -5.69
CA TYR A 367 -10.82 13.71 -5.62
C TYR A 367 -11.24 12.90 -6.86
N VAL A 368 -10.25 12.29 -7.49
CA VAL A 368 -10.46 11.38 -8.61
C VAL A 368 -10.49 9.96 -8.08
N VAL A 369 -11.66 9.34 -8.13
CA VAL A 369 -11.85 7.92 -7.76
C VAL A 369 -10.88 7.04 -8.56
N ASN A 370 -10.28 6.04 -7.92
CA ASN A 370 -9.31 5.14 -8.55
C ASN A 370 -10.02 3.98 -9.26
N TRP A 371 -10.74 3.13 -8.53
CA TRP A 371 -11.25 1.86 -9.07
C TRP A 371 -12.75 1.84 -9.36
N PHE A 372 -13.57 2.65 -8.68
CA PHE A 372 -15.03 2.60 -8.88
C PHE A 372 -15.48 3.39 -10.11
N ASN A 373 -15.83 2.68 -11.18
CA ASN A 373 -16.47 3.21 -12.38
C ASN A 373 -17.95 3.45 -12.11
N LYS A 374 -18.48 4.62 -12.46
CA LYS A 374 -19.91 4.96 -12.32
C LYS A 374 -20.74 4.35 -13.44
N PHE A 375 -20.79 3.02 -13.45
CA PHE A 375 -21.28 2.17 -14.53
C PHE A 375 -22.71 2.50 -15.02
N ALA A 376 -23.60 2.96 -14.13
CA ALA A 376 -24.96 3.37 -14.53
C ALA A 376 -25.08 4.78 -15.13
N GLU A 377 -24.03 5.60 -15.08
CA GLU A 377 -24.00 6.95 -15.68
C GLU A 377 -23.15 7.01 -16.94
N THR A 378 -21.97 6.42 -16.87
CA THR A 378 -20.95 6.43 -17.92
C THR A 378 -20.36 5.03 -18.06
N GLY A 379 -20.14 4.58 -19.29
CA GLY A 379 -19.34 3.41 -19.60
C GLY A 379 -17.84 3.72 -19.68
N ASP A 380 -17.39 4.85 -19.10
CA ASP A 380 -16.05 5.38 -19.32
C ASP A 380 -15.04 4.62 -18.46
N GLU A 381 -14.63 3.47 -18.98
CA GLU A 381 -13.45 2.74 -18.55
C GLU A 381 -12.21 3.53 -18.97
N VAL A 382 -11.24 3.65 -18.05
CA VAL A 382 -9.96 4.26 -18.36
C VAL A 382 -8.97 3.17 -18.72
N VAL A 383 -8.58 3.16 -19.99
CA VAL A 383 -7.49 2.30 -20.43
C VAL A 383 -6.17 2.89 -19.94
N ILE A 384 -5.53 2.21 -18.99
CA ILE A 384 -4.19 2.51 -18.51
C ILE A 384 -3.17 1.88 -19.45
N SER A 385 -2.50 2.73 -20.22
CA SER A 385 -1.52 2.34 -21.24
C SER A 385 -0.09 2.69 -20.83
N ALA A 386 0.89 2.19 -21.58
CA ALA A 386 2.31 2.51 -21.41
C ALA A 386 2.63 4.02 -21.31
N ASP A 387 1.85 4.87 -21.98
CA ASP A 387 2.04 6.33 -21.97
C ASP A 387 1.70 6.97 -20.62
N LYS A 388 0.94 6.27 -19.78
CA LYS A 388 0.53 6.70 -18.44
C LYS A 388 1.56 6.42 -17.34
N CYS A 389 2.72 5.83 -17.65
CA CYS A 389 3.74 5.49 -16.66
C CYS A 389 4.24 6.68 -15.80
N ASN A 390 4.24 7.89 -16.36
CA ASN A 390 4.63 9.10 -15.62
C ASN A 390 3.42 9.92 -15.12
N ASP A 391 2.20 9.43 -15.33
CA ASP A 391 0.97 10.12 -14.92
C ASP A 391 0.70 9.80 -13.46
N ALA A 392 0.85 10.79 -12.57
CA ALA A 392 0.61 10.64 -11.13
C ALA A 392 -0.84 10.24 -10.80
N THR A 393 -1.76 10.32 -11.76
CA THR A 393 -3.16 9.91 -11.63
C THR A 393 -3.38 8.42 -11.88
N PHE A 394 -2.53 7.78 -12.71
CA PHE A 394 -2.76 6.41 -13.21
C PHE A 394 -1.58 5.46 -12.97
N GLY A 395 -0.37 5.99 -12.88
CA GLY A 395 0.67 5.36 -12.10
C GLY A 395 0.47 5.85 -10.68
N LEU A 396 -0.05 4.98 -9.80
CA LEU A 396 0.01 5.20 -8.35
C LEU A 396 1.36 5.87 -8.07
N PRO A 397 1.40 7.06 -7.46
CA PRO A 397 2.67 7.73 -7.35
C PRO A 397 3.56 6.78 -6.57
N LYS A 398 4.65 6.32 -7.19
CA LYS A 398 5.51 5.25 -6.65
C LYS A 398 6.07 5.60 -5.27
N THR A 399 5.85 6.83 -4.80
CA THR A 399 6.27 7.39 -3.51
C THR A 399 5.36 8.51 -2.95
N ASP A 400 4.37 9.02 -3.70
CA ASP A 400 3.41 10.02 -3.17
C ASP A 400 2.14 9.31 -2.69
N PHE A 401 2.12 9.06 -1.39
CA PHE A 401 1.01 8.43 -0.71
C PHE A 401 -0.14 9.41 -0.47
N GLY A 402 -0.01 10.67 -0.90
CA GLY A 402 -0.93 11.75 -0.57
C GLY A 402 -0.81 12.19 0.88
N THR A 403 -1.57 13.21 1.25
CA THR A 403 -1.70 13.65 2.65
C THR A 403 -3.16 13.86 2.99
N CYS A 404 -3.59 13.31 4.11
CA CYS A 404 -4.88 13.67 4.70
C CYS A 404 -4.73 14.86 5.66
N VAL A 405 -5.69 15.79 5.62
CA VAL A 405 -5.79 16.92 6.56
C VAL A 405 -6.84 16.58 7.62
N PRO A 406 -6.49 16.56 8.92
CA PRO A 406 -7.47 16.35 9.98
C PRO A 406 -8.57 17.41 9.97
N THR A 407 -9.82 16.97 9.93
CA THR A 407 -11.03 17.79 9.93
C THR A 407 -12.19 17.01 10.57
N LYS A 408 -13.33 17.64 10.78
CA LYS A 408 -14.56 16.96 11.20
C LYS A 408 -15.57 17.04 10.07
N PHE A 409 -15.81 15.91 9.41
CA PHE A 409 -16.84 15.79 8.40
C PHE A 409 -18.12 15.23 9.03
N PHE A 410 -19.23 15.90 8.76
CA PHE A 410 -20.54 15.56 9.32
C PHE A 410 -21.46 14.85 8.31
N GLY A 411 -20.95 14.51 7.12
CA GLY A 411 -21.76 13.92 6.04
C GLY A 411 -22.36 14.97 5.10
N ASP A 412 -23.20 14.50 4.18
CA ASP A 412 -23.99 15.34 3.27
C ASP A 412 -25.33 15.80 3.89
N GLY A 413 -25.63 15.32 5.10
CA GLY A 413 -26.89 15.56 5.81
C GLY A 413 -28.10 14.84 5.21
N ARG A 414 -27.91 13.89 4.28
CA ARG A 414 -28.99 13.15 3.62
C ARG A 414 -29.00 11.70 4.08
N ASN A 415 -30.19 11.13 4.31
CA ASN A 415 -30.32 9.73 4.69
C ASN A 415 -30.34 8.75 3.50
N ASN A 416 -30.55 7.47 3.80
CA ASN A 416 -30.73 6.39 2.83
C ASN A 416 -31.93 6.55 1.90
N SER A 417 -32.87 7.44 2.22
CA SER A 417 -33.99 7.82 1.36
C SER A 417 -33.73 9.14 0.60
N GLY A 418 -32.56 9.75 0.77
CA GLY A 418 -32.17 11.02 0.13
C GLY A 418 -32.79 12.25 0.78
N ILE A 419 -33.50 12.07 1.90
CA ILE A 419 -34.15 13.15 2.63
C ILE A 419 -33.08 13.90 3.40
N GLN A 420 -33.06 15.23 3.25
CA GLN A 420 -32.23 16.11 4.08
C GLN A 420 -32.74 16.05 5.52
N ILE A 421 -31.88 15.67 6.46
CA ILE A 421 -32.19 15.69 7.88
C ILE A 421 -31.73 17.04 8.43
N MET A 422 -32.69 17.83 8.94
CA MET A 422 -32.44 19.14 9.54
C MET A 422 -31.94 18.97 10.99
N ASP A 423 -30.71 18.49 11.18
CA ASP A 423 -29.84 18.82 12.34
C ASP A 423 -28.47 18.13 12.19
N VAL A 424 -27.73 18.43 11.11
CA VAL A 424 -26.40 17.87 10.91
C VAL A 424 -25.37 18.98 10.96
N GLY A 425 -25.03 19.35 12.21
CA GLY A 425 -23.98 20.32 12.53
C GLY A 425 -24.50 21.72 12.79
N ARG A 426 -24.97 22.00 14.01
CA ARG A 426 -24.98 23.37 14.53
C ARG A 426 -23.53 23.86 14.49
N ASN A 427 -23.21 24.74 13.54
CA ASN A 427 -22.00 25.54 13.60
C ASN A 427 -21.93 26.17 14.99
N GLU A 428 -20.92 25.85 15.80
CA GLU A 428 -20.51 26.73 16.89
C GLU A 428 -19.98 28.03 16.25
N GLY A 429 -20.90 28.93 15.91
CA GLY A 429 -20.55 30.15 15.18
C GLY A 429 -21.74 30.91 14.62
N ASN A 430 -22.69 31.28 15.49
CA ASN A 430 -23.57 32.46 15.46
C ASN A 430 -25.02 32.14 15.85
N ASP A 431 -25.26 31.99 17.15
CA ASP A 431 -26.55 32.34 17.74
C ASP A 431 -26.47 33.79 18.24
N LYS A 432 -27.11 34.73 17.53
CA LYS A 432 -27.74 35.89 18.17
C LYS A 432 -29.12 36.14 17.59
N HIS A 433 -30.09 35.82 18.43
CA HIS A 433 -31.51 36.12 18.31
C HIS A 433 -31.79 37.63 18.18
N ASN A 434 -32.82 37.90 17.39
CA ASN A 434 -33.66 39.09 17.48
C ASN A 434 -34.31 39.18 18.87
N LYS A 435 -34.16 40.32 19.57
CA LYS A 435 -35.18 40.96 20.43
C LYS A 435 -34.72 42.35 20.89
N ASP A 436 -35.64 43.30 20.77
CA ASP A 436 -35.55 44.70 21.18
C ASP A 436 -35.30 44.89 22.69
N GLY A 437 -34.71 46.05 23.04
CA GLY A 437 -35.02 46.73 24.31
C GLY A 437 -33.85 47.07 25.23
N ASP A 438 -33.42 48.33 25.11
CA ASP A 438 -32.94 49.23 26.18
C ASP A 438 -31.46 49.22 26.62
N SER A 439 -31.06 50.45 26.98
CA SER A 439 -29.72 51.02 27.11
C SER A 439 -28.88 50.51 28.29
N ILE A 440 -27.55 50.63 28.17
CA ILE A 440 -26.66 51.45 29.02
C ILE A 440 -25.19 51.26 28.58
N ASN A 441 -24.48 52.38 28.54
CA ASN A 441 -23.07 52.57 28.22
C ASN A 441 -22.10 51.67 29.00
N ASN A 442 -21.00 51.26 28.36
CA ASN A 442 -19.66 51.56 28.88
C ASN A 442 -18.56 51.33 27.84
N ASP A 443 -17.71 52.35 27.72
CA ASP A 443 -16.49 52.41 26.92
C ASP A 443 -15.46 51.33 27.27
N LYS A 444 -14.79 50.77 26.24
CA LYS A 444 -13.32 50.77 26.18
C LYS A 444 -12.78 50.34 24.81
N LYS A 445 -11.98 51.25 24.24
CA LYS A 445 -11.05 51.06 23.11
C LYS A 445 -10.09 49.89 23.34
N GLU A 446 -9.70 49.19 22.27
CA GLU A 446 -8.28 48.97 21.94
C GLU A 446 -8.05 48.51 20.50
N ASN A 447 -6.81 48.70 20.04
CA ASN A 447 -6.42 49.03 18.67
C ASN A 447 -6.25 47.84 17.70
N LYS A 448 -6.56 48.09 16.42
CA LYS A 448 -6.05 47.36 15.25
C LYS A 448 -4.59 47.71 14.98
N VAL A 449 -3.75 46.71 14.67
CA VAL A 449 -2.49 46.88 13.93
C VAL A 449 -2.41 45.83 12.80
N LYS A 450 -1.95 46.26 11.61
CA LYS A 450 -1.75 45.47 10.39
C LYS A 450 -0.30 44.92 10.30
N PRO A 451 -0.03 43.87 9.50
CA PRO A 451 1.25 43.16 9.46
C PRO A 451 2.28 43.79 8.50
N GLY A 452 3.57 43.67 8.84
CA GLY A 452 4.71 44.15 8.05
C GLY A 452 5.81 43.09 7.87
N VAL A 453 6.01 42.72 6.61
CA VAL A 453 7.16 42.13 5.89
C VAL A 453 8.50 41.99 6.63
N ILE A 454 9.05 40.76 6.72
CA ILE A 454 10.51 40.47 6.67
C ILE A 454 10.76 39.13 5.94
N ILE A 455 11.21 39.19 4.69
CA ILE A 455 11.95 38.12 3.99
C ILE A 455 13.18 38.78 3.37
N ALA A 456 14.40 38.38 3.77
CA ALA A 456 15.61 38.31 2.92
C ALA A 456 16.90 38.22 3.76
N VAL A 457 17.11 37.15 4.55
CA VAL A 457 18.47 36.73 4.96
C VAL A 457 18.64 35.19 5.07
N SER A 458 17.56 34.39 5.11
CA SER A 458 17.68 32.95 5.40
C SER A 458 17.99 32.00 4.22
N LEU A 459 18.05 32.48 2.97
CA LEU A 459 18.17 31.57 1.80
C LEU A 459 19.63 31.30 1.37
N VAL A 460 20.57 32.20 1.64
CA VAL A 460 21.97 32.03 1.21
C VAL A 460 22.76 31.12 2.16
N GLY A 461 22.45 31.12 3.46
CA GLY A 461 23.09 30.23 4.43
C GLY A 461 22.73 28.76 4.25
N SER A 462 21.48 28.46 3.85
CA SER A 462 20.97 27.10 3.65
C SER A 462 21.57 26.42 2.42
N LEU A 463 21.79 27.18 1.33
CA LEU A 463 22.40 26.66 0.10
C LEU A 463 23.90 26.35 0.27
N LEU A 464 24.63 27.16 1.05
CA LEU A 464 26.03 26.89 1.36
C LEU A 464 26.22 25.66 2.27
N LEU A 465 25.32 25.44 3.23
CA LEU A 465 25.32 24.25 4.10
C LEU A 465 24.98 22.97 3.32
N LEU A 466 24.03 23.03 2.39
CA LEU A 466 23.71 21.90 1.50
C LEU A 466 24.85 21.58 0.54
N GLY A 467 25.52 22.60 -0.01
CA GLY A 467 26.69 22.43 -0.87
C GLY A 467 27.88 21.78 -0.14
N LEU A 468 28.16 22.20 1.10
CA LEU A 468 29.19 21.58 1.93
C LEU A 468 28.84 20.15 2.34
N GLY A 469 27.57 19.88 2.64
CA GLY A 469 27.08 18.53 2.95
C GLY A 469 27.25 17.55 1.78
N ALA A 470 26.91 17.98 0.56
CA ALA A 470 27.10 17.17 -0.65
C ALA A 470 28.60 16.92 -0.95
N LEU A 471 29.46 17.92 -0.73
CA LEU A 471 30.90 17.79 -0.92
C LEU A 471 31.53 16.80 0.10
N LEU A 472 31.12 16.89 1.37
CA LEU A 472 31.57 15.98 2.42
C LEU A 472 31.07 14.55 2.20
N LEU A 473 29.84 14.37 1.71
CA LEU A 473 29.30 13.06 1.29
C LEU A 473 30.11 12.45 0.13
N ALA A 474 30.45 13.24 -0.88
CA ALA A 474 31.26 12.79 -2.02
C ALA A 474 32.68 12.40 -1.58
N VAL A 475 33.30 13.20 -0.68
CA VAL A 475 34.64 12.93 -0.13
C VAL A 475 34.62 11.70 0.79
N SER A 476 33.59 11.54 1.62
CA SER A 476 33.38 10.36 2.47
C SER A 476 33.24 9.08 1.64
N ARG A 477 32.35 9.08 0.63
CA ARG A 477 32.18 7.95 -0.30
C ARG A 477 33.47 7.59 -1.03
N ARG A 478 34.25 8.59 -1.46
CA ARG A 478 35.54 8.38 -2.12
C ARG A 478 36.57 7.75 -1.18
N LYS A 479 36.70 8.26 0.05
CA LYS A 479 37.66 7.76 1.05
C LYS A 479 37.28 6.35 1.55
N TYR A 480 35.99 6.02 1.58
CA TYR A 480 35.51 4.67 1.89
C TYR A 480 35.80 3.67 0.75
N ARG A 481 35.61 4.06 -0.52
CA ARG A 481 36.03 3.24 -1.68
C ARG A 481 37.53 2.96 -1.67
N GLU A 482 38.36 3.95 -1.33
CA GLU A 482 39.82 3.79 -1.24
C GLU A 482 40.24 2.84 -0.10
N ARG A 483 39.50 2.80 1.03
CA ARG A 483 39.71 1.82 2.12
C ARG A 483 39.30 0.40 1.72
N PHE A 484 38.20 0.24 1.00
CA PHE A 484 37.75 -1.06 0.49
C PHE A 484 38.69 -1.66 -0.56
N VAL A 485 39.29 -0.82 -1.40
CA VAL A 485 40.35 -1.27 -2.35
C VAL A 485 41.61 -1.70 -1.60
N LYS A 486 42.00 -1.00 -0.52
CA LYS A 486 43.16 -1.43 0.30
C LYS A 486 42.97 -2.77 1.00
N LEU A 487 41.76 -3.11 1.44
CA LEU A 487 41.45 -4.42 2.04
C LEU A 487 41.45 -5.57 1.02
N ARG A 488 41.31 -5.26 -0.29
CA ARG A 488 41.39 -6.23 -1.39
C ARG A 488 42.82 -6.69 -1.66
N ASP A 489 43.81 -5.83 -1.37
CA ASP A 489 45.22 -6.04 -1.74
C ASP A 489 46.11 -6.51 -0.57
N GLU A 490 45.54 -6.75 0.62
CA GLU A 490 46.29 -7.34 1.74
C GLU A 490 46.49 -8.86 1.52
N PRO A 491 47.73 -9.37 1.52
CA PRO A 491 47.98 -10.79 1.34
C PRO A 491 47.43 -11.59 2.52
N VAL A 492 46.66 -12.64 2.21
CA VAL A 492 46.11 -13.60 3.17
C VAL A 492 47.24 -14.23 3.97
N VAL A 493 47.33 -13.92 5.26
CA VAL A 493 48.20 -14.62 6.20
C VAL A 493 47.56 -15.98 6.50
N GLN A 494 48.11 -17.06 5.97
CA GLN A 494 47.77 -18.42 6.40
C GLN A 494 48.22 -18.59 7.86
N MET A 495 47.27 -18.80 8.78
CA MET A 495 47.58 -19.31 10.12
C MET A 495 47.71 -20.84 10.06
N ASP A 496 48.91 -21.34 10.34
CA ASP A 496 49.18 -22.77 10.49
C ASP A 496 48.37 -23.38 11.64
N SER A 497 47.87 -24.59 11.38
CA SER A 497 47.09 -25.44 12.29
C SER A 497 47.79 -25.68 13.63
N VAL A 498 47.10 -25.40 14.73
CA VAL A 498 47.54 -25.79 16.08
C VAL A 498 47.26 -27.28 16.30
N LYS A 499 48.31 -28.06 16.56
CA LYS A 499 48.23 -29.48 16.94
C LYS A 499 47.65 -29.62 18.35
N GLU A 500 46.56 -30.39 18.47
CA GLU A 500 46.06 -30.90 19.75
C GLU A 500 47.08 -31.86 20.40
N VAL A 501 47.49 -31.55 21.62
CA VAL A 501 48.26 -32.45 22.49
C VAL A 501 47.26 -33.24 23.35
N LYS A 502 47.25 -34.56 23.16
CA LYS A 502 46.58 -35.53 24.05
C LYS A 502 47.28 -35.58 25.40
N GLU A 503 46.55 -35.32 26.49
CA GLU A 503 46.94 -35.79 27.82
C GLU A 503 46.10 -36.99 28.24
N VAL A 504 46.81 -38.10 28.46
CA VAL A 504 46.35 -39.32 29.14
C VAL A 504 46.46 -39.07 30.64
N LYS A 505 45.43 -39.43 31.42
CA LYS A 505 45.58 -39.62 32.87
C LYS A 505 45.29 -41.07 33.24
N VAL A 506 46.21 -41.57 34.06
CA VAL A 506 46.35 -42.89 34.68
C VAL A 506 45.18 -43.25 35.57
#